data_AF-A0ABD0NUK5-F1
#
_entry.id   AF-A0ABD0NUK5-F1
#
_cell.length_a   1.000
_cell.length_b   1.000
_cell.length_c   1.000
_cell.angle_alpha   90.00
_cell.angle_beta   90.00
_cell.angle_gamma   90.00
#
_symmetry.space_group_name_H-M   'P 1'
#
loop_
_entity.id
_entity.type
_entity.pdbx_description
1 polymer ?
#
loop_
_entity_poly.entity_id
_entity_poly.type
_entity_poly.pdbx_seq_one_letter_code
_entity_poly.pdbx_strand_id
1 'polypeptide(L)'
;VIECNVRVSRSFPFVSKTLGVDLVALATRVILGEEVEAVGLMKGIGIVGVKVPQFSFSRLAGADVVLGVEMTSTGEVACFGENRYEAYLKAMLSTGFKIPKKNILLSIGSYK
;
A
#
# COMPACT_ATOMS: atom_id res chain seq x y z
N VAL A 1 -4.92 18.64 -8.71
CA VAL A 1 -4.34 17.46 -9.39
C VAL A 1 -2.83 17.55 -9.24
N ILE A 2 -2.15 16.51 -8.74
CA ILE A 2 -0.68 16.51 -8.60
C ILE A 2 -0.03 16.05 -9.92
N GLU A 3 -0.39 14.85 -10.39
CA GLU A 3 0.09 14.28 -11.65
C GLU A 3 -0.94 13.29 -12.23
N CYS A 4 -0.77 12.94 -13.51
CA CYS A 4 -1.54 11.88 -14.16
C CYS A 4 -0.55 10.94 -14.88
N ASN A 5 -0.58 9.66 -14.50
CA ASN A 5 0.20 8.62 -15.16
C ASN A 5 -0.72 7.78 -16.04
N VAL A 6 -0.59 7.89 -17.35
CA VAL A 6 -1.37 7.11 -18.33
C VAL A 6 -0.77 5.71 -18.52
N ARG A 7 -0.56 5.00 -17.41
CA ARG A 7 0.01 3.66 -17.33
C ARG A 7 -0.39 2.99 -16.01
N VAL A 8 -0.16 1.69 -15.91
CA VAL A 8 -0.34 0.93 -14.66
C VAL A 8 0.50 1.54 -13.54
N SER A 9 -0.14 1.79 -12.40
CA SER A 9 0.54 2.26 -11.20
C SER A 9 0.95 1.09 -10.31
N ARG A 10 1.92 1.36 -9.43
CA ARG A 10 2.39 0.46 -8.37
C ARG A 10 1.29 0.03 -7.38
N SER A 11 0.10 0.65 -7.37
CA SER A 11 -1.02 0.24 -6.52
C SER A 11 -2.00 -0.71 -7.22
N PHE A 12 -1.89 -0.95 -8.53
CA PHE A 12 -2.82 -1.82 -9.26
C PHE A 12 -2.92 -3.23 -8.68
N PRO A 13 -1.81 -3.96 -8.39
CA PRO A 13 -1.91 -5.30 -7.83
C PRO A 13 -2.69 -5.32 -6.51
N PHE A 14 -2.45 -4.34 -5.65
CA PHE A 14 -3.15 -4.20 -4.37
C PHE A 14 -4.65 -3.93 -4.56
N VAL A 15 -5.02 -3.00 -5.44
CA VAL A 15 -6.43 -2.68 -5.71
C VAL A 15 -7.15 -3.88 -6.35
N SER A 16 -6.50 -4.57 -7.30
CA SER A 16 -7.06 -5.76 -7.94
C SER A 16 -7.35 -6.88 -6.94
N LYS A 17 -6.41 -7.17 -6.03
CA LYS A 17 -6.64 -8.17 -4.99
C LYS A 17 -7.68 -7.73 -3.97
N THR A 18 -7.74 -6.44 -3.66
CA THR A 18 -8.73 -5.88 -2.71
C THR A 18 -10.14 -5.84 -3.29
N LEU A 19 -10.31 -5.74 -4.60
CA LEU A 19 -11.65 -5.72 -5.23
C LEU A 19 -12.06 -7.09 -5.80
N GLY A 20 -11.13 -8.06 -5.84
CA GLY A 20 -11.37 -9.36 -6.45
C GLY A 20 -11.45 -9.32 -7.98
N VAL A 21 -10.88 -8.29 -8.61
CA VAL A 21 -10.96 -8.04 -10.05
C VAL A 21 -9.56 -7.86 -10.61
N ASP A 22 -9.20 -8.66 -11.61
CA ASP A 22 -7.94 -8.48 -12.32
C ASP A 22 -8.02 -7.30 -13.29
N LEU A 23 -7.58 -6.13 -12.82
CA LEU A 23 -7.64 -4.89 -13.58
C LEU A 23 -6.61 -4.88 -14.72
N VAL A 24 -5.52 -5.64 -14.59
CA VAL A 24 -4.49 -5.73 -15.63
C VAL A 24 -5.00 -6.58 -16.78
N ALA A 25 -5.61 -7.73 -16.47
CA ALA A 25 -6.27 -8.55 -17.49
C ALA A 25 -7.41 -7.78 -18.17
N LEU A 26 -8.24 -7.08 -17.38
CA LEU A 26 -9.33 -6.24 -17.91
C LEU A 26 -8.79 -5.18 -18.87
N ALA A 27 -7.78 -4.41 -18.46
CA ALA A 27 -7.15 -3.39 -19.29
C ALA A 27 -6.54 -4.00 -20.57
N THR A 28 -5.92 -5.18 -20.48
CA THR A 28 -5.33 -5.88 -21.62
C THR A 28 -6.39 -6.24 -22.66
N ARG A 29 -7.52 -6.80 -22.23
CA ARG A 29 -8.65 -7.15 -23.12
C ARG A 29 -9.20 -5.92 -23.83
N VAL A 30 -9.38 -4.81 -23.10
CA VAL A 30 -9.80 -3.53 -23.68
C VAL A 30 -8.81 -3.02 -24.72
N ILE A 31 -7.50 -3.10 -24.44
CA ILE A 31 -6.44 -2.69 -25.37
C ILE A 31 -6.46 -3.55 -26.65
N LEU A 32 -6.80 -4.83 -26.54
CA LEU A 32 -6.93 -5.74 -27.68
C LEU A 32 -8.24 -5.57 -28.47
N GLY A 33 -9.12 -4.65 -28.05
CA GLY A 33 -10.40 -4.38 -28.73
C GLY A 33 -11.50 -5.38 -28.41
N GLU A 34 -11.35 -6.19 -27.36
CA GLU A 34 -12.44 -7.05 -26.89
C GLU A 34 -13.55 -6.22 -26.24
N GLU A 35 -14.80 -6.66 -26.42
CA GLU A 35 -15.91 -6.14 -25.62
C GLU A 35 -15.82 -6.67 -24.18
N VAL A 36 -15.82 -5.73 -23.23
CA VAL A 36 -15.66 -6.03 -21.81
C VAL A 36 -16.76 -5.32 -21.04
N GLU A 37 -17.49 -6.07 -20.21
CA GLU A 37 -18.51 -5.50 -19.34
C GLU A 37 -17.92 -4.62 -18.24
N ALA A 38 -18.61 -3.54 -17.92
CA ALA A 38 -18.21 -2.64 -16.86
C ALA A 38 -18.27 -3.34 -15.50
N VAL A 39 -17.14 -3.33 -14.78
CA VAL A 39 -17.07 -3.93 -13.44
C VAL A 39 -17.56 -2.93 -12.39
N GLY A 40 -18.48 -3.37 -11.53
CA GLY A 40 -19.03 -2.56 -10.44
C GLY A 40 -18.08 -2.35 -9.26
N LEU A 41 -16.98 -1.61 -9.47
CA LEU A 41 -15.91 -1.41 -8.49
C LEU A 41 -16.30 -0.58 -7.25
N MET A 42 -17.44 0.13 -7.31
CA MET A 42 -17.93 0.99 -6.24
C MET A 42 -18.58 0.21 -5.08
N LYS A 43 -18.99 -1.04 -5.30
CA LYS A 43 -19.45 -1.93 -4.23
C LYS A 43 -18.22 -2.55 -3.57
N GLY A 44 -17.78 -1.96 -2.45
CA GLY A 44 -16.73 -2.55 -1.63
C GLY A 44 -17.10 -3.98 -1.21
N ILE A 45 -16.11 -4.85 -1.08
CA ILE A 45 -16.31 -6.27 -0.78
C ILE A 45 -16.43 -6.58 0.73
N GLY A 46 -16.71 -5.57 1.55
CA GLY A 46 -16.87 -5.72 3.01
C GLY A 46 -15.58 -5.99 3.79
N ILE A 47 -14.41 -5.97 3.14
CA ILE A 47 -13.10 -6.07 3.81
C ILE A 47 -12.29 -4.80 3.63
N VAL A 48 -11.38 -4.53 4.57
CA VAL A 48 -10.45 -3.41 4.50
C VAL A 48 -9.06 -3.92 4.12
N GLY A 49 -8.53 -3.44 2.99
CA GLY A 49 -7.14 -3.63 2.61
C GLY A 49 -6.28 -2.45 3.05
N VAL A 50 -5.10 -2.73 3.62
CA VAL A 50 -4.08 -1.72 3.94
C VAL A 50 -2.76 -2.10 3.30
N LYS A 51 -2.14 -1.13 2.63
CA LYS A 51 -0.81 -1.25 2.01
C LYS A 51 0.18 -0.37 2.75
N VAL A 52 1.27 -0.97 3.22
CA VAL A 52 2.37 -0.27 3.91
C VAL A 52 3.68 -0.47 3.15
N PRO A 53 4.58 0.53 3.17
CA PRO A 53 5.91 0.38 2.58
C PRO A 53 6.77 -0.60 3.39
N GLN A 54 7.64 -1.34 2.68
CA GLN A 54 8.72 -2.10 3.28
C GLN A 54 10.04 -1.38 3.01
N PHE A 55 10.86 -1.23 4.05
CA PHE A 55 12.15 -0.55 3.98
C PHE A 55 13.30 -1.51 4.28
N SER A 56 14.47 -1.24 3.71
CA SER A 56 15.70 -2.03 3.90
C SER A 56 16.80 -1.24 4.60
N PHE A 57 16.44 -0.39 5.57
CA PHE A 57 17.39 0.49 6.28
C PHE A 57 18.54 -0.27 6.97
N SER A 58 18.29 -1.48 7.46
CA SER A 58 19.32 -2.32 8.08
C SER A 58 20.43 -2.77 7.13
N ARG A 59 20.22 -2.67 5.81
CA ARG A 59 21.19 -3.07 4.78
C ARG A 59 22.01 -1.90 4.23
N LEU A 60 21.63 -0.65 4.53
CA LEU A 60 22.30 0.55 4.05
C LEU A 60 22.99 1.25 5.23
N ALA A 61 24.24 0.85 5.51
CA ALA A 61 25.05 1.50 6.53
C ALA A 61 25.26 2.98 6.16
N GLY A 62 24.84 3.90 7.04
CA GLY A 62 24.95 5.35 6.83
C GLY A 62 23.75 6.01 6.11
N ALA A 63 22.70 5.26 5.77
CA ALA A 63 21.47 5.87 5.25
C ALA A 63 20.68 6.56 6.37
N ASP A 64 20.28 7.81 6.11
CA ASP A 64 19.36 8.53 6.98
C ASP A 64 17.97 7.89 6.91
N VAL A 65 17.36 7.64 8.07
CA VAL A 65 16.07 6.93 8.19
C VAL A 65 14.87 7.89 8.10
N VAL A 66 15.08 9.07 7.51
CA VAL A 66 14.06 10.11 7.34
C VAL A 66 13.37 9.97 5.99
N LEU A 67 12.04 10.10 6.00
CA LEU A 67 11.24 10.12 4.77
C LEU A 67 11.27 11.54 4.17
N GLY A 68 11.55 11.62 2.88
CA GLY A 68 11.54 12.87 2.11
C GLY A 68 10.55 12.82 0.96
N VAL A 69 10.74 13.72 -0.02
CA VAL A 69 10.01 13.71 -1.29
C VAL A 69 10.39 12.53 -2.18
N GLU A 70 11.56 11.94 -1.95
CA GLU A 70 12.05 10.78 -2.69
C GLU A 70 11.53 9.48 -2.10
N MET A 71 11.23 8.52 -2.97
CA MET A 71 10.77 7.21 -2.56
C MET A 71 11.95 6.35 -2.09
N THR A 72 12.06 6.13 -0.78
CA THR A 72 13.11 5.28 -0.16
C THR A 72 12.67 3.86 0.14
N SER A 73 11.38 3.53 -0.05
CA SER A 73 10.85 2.17 0.16
C SER A 73 11.28 1.22 -0.95
N THR A 74 11.66 -0.01 -0.60
CA THR A 74 12.13 -1.04 -1.55
C THR A 74 11.06 -2.06 -1.89
N GLY A 75 10.01 -2.13 -1.09
CA GLY A 75 8.90 -3.04 -1.32
C GLY A 75 7.63 -2.57 -0.64
N GLU A 76 6.67 -3.47 -0.57
CA GLU A 76 5.36 -3.21 0.00
C GLU A 76 4.79 -4.48 0.64
N VAL A 77 3.97 -4.28 1.66
CA VAL A 77 3.19 -5.32 2.31
C VAL A 77 1.73 -4.89 2.27
N ALA A 78 0.85 -5.82 1.89
CA ALA A 78 -0.58 -5.60 1.91
C ALA A 78 -1.25 -6.64 2.80
N CYS A 79 -2.15 -6.19 3.68
CA CYS A 79 -2.91 -7.06 4.56
C CYS A 79 -4.39 -6.68 4.55
N PHE A 80 -5.22 -7.68 4.85
CA PHE A 80 -6.67 -7.53 4.99
C PHE A 80 -7.11 -7.65 6.45
N GLY A 81 -8.19 -6.94 6.78
CA GLY A 81 -8.86 -7.02 8.08
C GLY A 81 -10.34 -6.64 7.96
N GLU A 82 -11.08 -6.91 9.02
CA GLU A 82 -12.49 -6.51 9.15
C GLU A 82 -12.62 -4.98 9.26
N ASN A 83 -11.58 -4.33 9.80
CA ASN A 83 -11.51 -2.89 9.91
C ASN A 83 -10.08 -2.36 9.65
N ARG A 84 -9.97 -1.03 9.55
CA ARG A 84 -8.70 -0.34 9.26
C ARG A 84 -7.61 -0.58 10.31
N TYR A 85 -7.99 -0.73 11.58
CA TYR A 85 -7.02 -0.87 12.67
C TYR A 85 -6.39 -2.26 12.64
N GLU A 86 -7.22 -3.29 12.46
CA GLU A 86 -6.77 -4.66 12.33
C GLU A 86 -5.87 -4.85 11.09
N ALA A 87 -6.31 -4.36 9.93
CA ALA A 87 -5.55 -4.46 8.68
C ALA A 87 -4.20 -3.73 8.80
N TYR A 88 -4.18 -2.56 9.44
CA TYR A 88 -2.94 -1.79 9.67
C TYR A 88 -1.99 -2.49 10.64
N LEU A 89 -2.48 -3.02 11.76
CA LEU A 89 -1.65 -3.76 12.71
C LEU A 89 -1.06 -5.02 12.07
N LYS A 90 -1.85 -5.78 11.30
CA LYS A 90 -1.35 -6.91 10.52
C LYS A 90 -0.25 -6.49 9.54
N ALA A 91 -0.48 -5.41 8.79
CA ALA A 91 0.50 -4.90 7.83
C ALA A 91 1.81 -4.49 8.52
N MET A 92 1.74 -3.76 9.63
CA MET A 92 2.90 -3.38 10.45
C MET A 92 3.67 -4.61 10.93
N LEU A 93 3.00 -5.60 11.52
CA LEU A 93 3.64 -6.84 11.96
C LEU A 93 4.33 -7.57 10.81
N SER A 94 3.71 -7.61 9.64
CA SER A 94 4.26 -8.23 8.42
C SER A 94 5.47 -7.50 7.83
N THR A 95 5.67 -6.21 8.13
CA THR A 95 6.93 -5.51 7.80
C THR A 95 8.09 -5.87 8.74
N GLY A 96 7.82 -6.56 9.85
CA GLY A 96 8.79 -6.88 10.89
C GLY A 96 8.77 -5.94 12.10
N PHE A 97 7.82 -4.99 12.14
CA PHE A 97 7.62 -4.14 13.31
C PHE A 97 7.17 -4.98 14.51
N LYS A 98 7.76 -4.72 15.68
CA LYS A 98 7.40 -5.38 16.93
C LYS A 98 6.64 -4.40 17.82
N ILE A 99 5.45 -4.79 18.25
CA ILE A 99 4.64 -3.97 19.16
C ILE A 99 5.41 -3.81 20.48
N PRO A 100 5.70 -2.57 20.92
CA PRO A 100 6.42 -2.31 22.16
C PRO A 100 5.58 -2.76 23.37
N LYS A 101 6.22 -3.43 24.34
CA LYS A 101 5.55 -3.98 25.54
C LYS A 101 5.76 -3.16 26.82
N LYS A 102 6.67 -2.19 26.81
CA LYS A 102 7.10 -1.47 28.02
C LYS A 102 6.96 0.04 27.85
N ASN A 103 7.95 0.65 27.19
CA ASN A 103 8.08 2.11 27.13
C ASN A 103 7.94 2.59 25.69
N ILE A 104 7.41 3.80 25.52
CA ILE A 104 7.33 4.54 24.25
C ILE A 104 8.08 5.85 24.44
N LEU A 105 9.09 6.12 23.59
CA LEU A 105 9.77 7.41 23.55
C LEU A 105 8.94 8.37 22.70
N LEU A 106 8.56 9.52 23.29
CA LEU A 106 7.91 10.60 22.56
C LEU A 106 8.90 11.75 22.39
N SER A 107 9.32 12.00 21.15
CA SER A 107 10.08 13.18 20.75
C SER A 107 9.34 13.82 19.59
N ILE A 108 8.88 15.06 19.80
CA ILE A 108 8.08 15.81 18.84
C ILE A 108 8.79 17.12 18.52
N GLY A 109 8.75 17.53 17.26
CA GLY A 109 9.26 18.84 16.86
C GLY A 109 8.44 19.97 17.52
N SER A 110 9.06 21.14 17.71
CA SER A 110 8.36 22.33 18.16
C SER A 110 7.26 22.68 17.16
N TYR A 111 6.02 22.80 17.64
CA TYR A 111 4.90 23.30 16.86
C TYR A 111 5.20 24.75 16.44
N LYS A 112 5.12 25.03 15.13
CA LYS A 112 5.11 26.39 14.57
C LYS A 112 3.72 26.71 14.07
#